data_AF-A0A6A4VK85-F1
#
_entry.id   AF-A0A6A4VK85-F1
#
_cell.length_a   1.000
_cell.length_b   1.000
_cell.length_c   1.000
_cell.angle_alpha   90.00
_cell.angle_beta   90.00
_cell.angle_gamma   90.00
#
_symmetry.space_group_name_H-M   'P 1'
#
loop_
_entity.id
_entity.type
_entity.pdbx_description
1 polymer ?
#
loop_
_entity_poly.entity_id
_entity_poly.type
_entity_poly.pdbx_seq_one_letter_code
_entity_poly.pdbx_strand_id
1 'polypeptide(L)'
;MKLHEWGLLLLAYVLLLLIGAASFYFLERGHEEAQRQRLLQLRSEVHSELISGANESTVTRRQALLRRISDQCGADISDTGRPPAVVWNEYNSFFFCFTVVTTIGQ
;
A
#
# COMPACT_ATOMS: atom_id res chain seq x y z
N MET A 1 -42.62 8.45 3.29
CA MET A 1 -41.73 7.51 3.97
C MET A 1 -41.63 7.87 5.44
N LYS A 2 -41.86 6.93 6.34
CA LYS A 2 -41.87 7.14 7.80
C LYS A 2 -40.43 7.11 8.34
N LEU A 3 -40.16 7.74 9.48
CA LEU A 3 -38.81 7.86 10.08
C LEU A 3 -38.10 6.50 10.26
N HIS A 4 -38.86 5.44 10.53
CA HIS A 4 -38.32 4.08 10.65
C HIS A 4 -37.82 3.51 9.33
N GLU A 5 -38.42 3.86 8.20
CA GLU A 5 -38.00 3.41 6.86
C GLU A 5 -36.66 4.04 6.51
N TRP A 6 -36.46 5.32 6.84
CA TRP A 6 -35.18 6.02 6.70
C TRP A 6 -34.08 5.45 7.60
N GLY A 7 -34.42 5.15 8.86
CA GLY A 7 -33.48 4.52 9.79
C GLY A 7 -33.02 3.14 9.31
N LEU A 8 -33.95 2.32 8.80
CA LEU A 8 -33.64 1.00 8.26
C LEU A 8 -32.76 1.10 7.00
N LEU A 9 -33.05 2.07 6.12
CA LEU A 9 -32.27 2.28 4.89
C LEU A 9 -30.84 2.74 5.21
N LEU A 10 -30.67 3.63 6.19
CA LEU A 10 -29.35 4.08 6.65
C LEU A 10 -28.57 2.95 7.30
N LEU A 11 -29.21 2.11 8.12
CA LEU A 11 -28.58 0.93 8.70
C LEU A 11 -28.11 -0.04 7.62
N ALA A 12 -28.98 -0.35 6.65
CA ALA A 12 -28.65 -1.22 5.53
C ALA A 12 -27.47 -0.68 4.72
N TYR A 13 -27.43 0.64 4.50
CA TYR A 13 -26.32 1.32 3.83
C TYR A 13 -25.00 1.19 4.61
N VAL A 14 -25.02 1.41 5.92
CA VAL A 14 -23.81 1.25 6.76
C VAL A 14 -23.33 -0.20 6.76
N LEU A 15 -24.24 -1.16 6.85
CA LEU A 15 -23.89 -2.59 6.77
C LEU A 15 -23.26 -2.96 5.43
N LEU A 16 -23.81 -2.44 4.33
CA LEU A 16 -23.24 -2.61 3.00
C LEU A 16 -21.79 -2.12 2.94
N LEU A 17 -21.51 -0.92 3.48
CA LEU A 17 -20.16 -0.36 3.53
C LEU A 17 -19.21 -1.20 4.40
N LEU A 18 -19.66 -1.68 5.56
CA LEU A 18 -18.84 -2.52 6.44
C LEU A 18 -18.50 -3.87 5.80
N ILE A 19 -19.44 -4.50 5.11
CA ILE A 19 -19.21 -5.76 4.39
C ILE A 19 -18.22 -5.54 3.24
N GLY A 20 -18.36 -4.45 2.49
CA GLY A 20 -17.42 -4.08 1.44
C GLY A 20 -16.01 -3.85 2.01
N ALA A 21 -15.91 -3.06 3.07
CA ALA A 21 -14.64 -2.74 3.72
C ALA A 21 -13.94 -4.00 4.23
N ALA A 22 -14.66 -4.90 4.90
CA ALA A 22 -14.13 -6.16 5.38
C ALA A 22 -13.66 -7.07 4.22
N SER A 23 -14.40 -7.08 3.12
CA SER A 23 -14.06 -7.87 1.93
C SER A 23 -12.77 -7.37 1.29
N PHE A 24 -12.67 -6.07 0.99
CA PHE A 24 -11.47 -5.46 0.41
C PHE A 24 -10.26 -5.56 1.33
N TYR A 25 -10.46 -5.34 2.63
CA TYR A 25 -9.40 -5.53 3.61
C TYR A 25 -8.86 -6.95 3.59
N PHE A 26 -9.72 -7.98 3.59
CA PHE A 26 -9.27 -9.36 3.60
C PHE A 26 -8.59 -9.78 2.28
N LEU A 27 -9.13 -9.35 1.14
CA LEU A 27 -8.59 -9.66 -0.18
C LEU A 27 -7.23 -8.99 -0.41
N GLU A 28 -7.13 -7.70 -0.11
CA GLU A 28 -5.99 -6.90 -0.56
C GLU A 28 -4.83 -6.90 0.43
N ARG A 29 -5.11 -7.08 1.73
CA ARG A 29 -4.06 -7.17 2.76
C ARG A 29 -3.08 -8.31 2.49
N GLY A 30 -3.55 -9.44 1.99
CA GLY A 30 -2.68 -10.57 1.64
C GLY A 30 -1.72 -10.22 0.49
N HIS A 31 -2.22 -9.50 -0.51
CA HIS A 31 -1.40 -9.05 -1.64
C HIS A 31 -0.38 -7.99 -1.21
N GLU A 32 -0.82 -7.01 -0.41
CA GLU A 32 0.02 -5.96 0.13
C GLU A 32 1.16 -6.51 0.98
N GLU A 33 0.87 -7.46 1.89
CA GLU A 33 1.90 -8.08 2.72
C GLU A 33 2.93 -8.81 1.86
N ALA A 34 2.49 -9.57 0.85
CA ALA A 34 3.40 -10.26 -0.06
C ALA A 34 4.29 -9.28 -0.85
N GLN A 35 3.73 -8.18 -1.37
CA GLN A 35 4.50 -7.14 -2.06
C GLN A 35 5.50 -6.46 -1.12
N ARG A 36 5.08 -6.17 0.12
CA ARG A 36 5.93 -5.56 1.14
C ARG A 36 7.09 -6.46 1.54
N GLN A 37 6.85 -7.76 1.72
CA GLN A 37 7.91 -8.74 1.98
C GLN A 37 8.90 -8.82 0.81
N ARG A 38 8.42 -8.84 -0.44
CA ARG A 38 9.30 -8.79 -1.63
C ARG A 38 10.15 -7.53 -1.67
N LEU A 39 9.55 -6.38 -1.35
CA LEU A 39 10.27 -5.10 -1.34
C LEU A 39 11.36 -5.08 -0.26
N LEU A 40 11.06 -5.62 0.93
CA LEU A 40 12.03 -5.75 2.03
C LEU A 40 13.16 -6.73 1.69
N GLN A 41 12.84 -7.85 1.04
CA GLN A 41 13.83 -8.82 0.58
C GLN A 41 14.76 -8.21 -0.47
N LEU A 42 14.19 -7.61 -1.53
CA LEU A 42 14.96 -6.92 -2.57
C LEU A 42 15.86 -5.83 -1.98
N ARG A 43 15.33 -5.09 -1.00
CA ARG A 43 16.10 -4.09 -0.26
C ARG A 43 17.30 -4.70 0.46
N SER A 44 17.11 -5.83 1.15
CA SER A 44 18.18 -6.51 1.88
C SER A 44 19.26 -7.09 0.96
N GLU A 45 18.85 -7.62 -0.20
CA GLU A 45 19.72 -8.19 -1.23
C GLU A 45 20.57 -7.09 -1.89
N VAL A 46 19.93 -6.00 -2.30
CA VAL A 46 20.63 -4.83 -2.83
C VAL A 46 21.59 -4.26 -1.78
N HIS A 47 21.20 -4.18 -0.52
CA HIS A 47 22.07 -3.65 0.54
C HIS A 47 23.30 -4.55 0.80
N SER A 48 23.14 -5.88 0.79
CA SER A 48 24.23 -6.83 1.04
C SER A 48 25.23 -6.90 -0.13
N GLU A 49 24.74 -6.85 -1.37
CA GLU A 49 25.59 -6.71 -2.56
C GLU A 49 26.33 -5.35 -2.56
N LEU A 50 25.69 -4.29 -2.08
CA LEU A 50 26.32 -2.97 -1.99
C LEU A 50 27.47 -2.89 -0.97
N ILE A 51 27.38 -3.60 0.16
CA ILE A 51 28.41 -3.58 1.21
C ILE A 51 29.65 -4.42 0.82
N SER A 52 29.45 -5.52 0.09
CA SER A 52 30.53 -6.46 -0.24
C SER A 52 31.49 -6.00 -1.35
N GLY A 53 31.14 -5.00 -2.16
CA GLY A 53 31.90 -4.57 -3.36
C GLY A 53 32.51 -3.15 -3.31
N ALA A 54 32.78 -2.59 -2.13
CA ALA A 54 33.06 -1.16 -1.96
C ALA A 54 34.45 -0.69 -2.48
N ASN A 55 34.49 -0.24 -3.74
CA ASN A 55 35.45 0.74 -4.25
C ASN A 55 34.76 2.10 -4.52
N GLU A 56 35.51 3.19 -4.36
CA GLU A 56 35.03 4.59 -4.40
C GLU A 56 34.41 4.99 -5.75
N SER A 57 34.95 4.47 -6.87
CA SER A 57 34.41 4.68 -8.23
C SER A 57 33.03 4.05 -8.46
N THR A 58 32.64 3.10 -7.61
CA THR A 58 31.36 2.40 -7.68
C THR A 58 30.22 3.24 -7.06
N VAL A 59 30.51 4.33 -6.32
CA VAL A 59 29.50 5.14 -5.60
C VAL A 59 28.59 5.94 -6.54
N THR A 60 29.14 6.56 -7.59
CA THR A 60 28.34 7.32 -8.57
C THR A 60 27.50 6.40 -9.44
N ARG A 61 28.06 5.24 -9.82
CA ARG A 61 27.31 4.19 -10.53
C ARG A 61 26.22 3.55 -9.64
N ARG A 62 26.46 3.46 -8.33
CA ARG A 62 25.50 3.02 -7.29
C ARG A 62 24.28 3.92 -7.23
N GLN A 63 24.48 5.24 -7.14
CA GLN A 63 23.34 6.18 -7.12
C GLN A 63 22.53 6.10 -8.40
N ALA A 64 23.17 5.96 -9.57
CA ALA A 64 22.46 5.82 -10.85
C ALA A 64 21.64 4.53 -10.95
N LEU A 65 22.14 3.41 -10.39
CA LEU A 65 21.43 2.13 -10.36
C LEU A 65 20.23 2.17 -9.41
N LEU A 66 20.43 2.68 -8.19
CA LEU A 66 19.35 2.87 -7.21
C LEU A 66 18.27 3.81 -7.75
N ARG A 67 18.64 4.86 -8.48
CA ARG A 67 17.68 5.77 -9.12
C ARG A 67 16.86 5.06 -10.20
N ARG A 68 17.50 4.24 -11.05
CA ARG A 68 16.78 3.47 -12.08
C ARG A 68 15.80 2.46 -11.48
N ILE A 69 16.20 1.76 -10.42
CA ILE A 69 15.31 0.80 -9.75
C ILE A 69 14.20 1.55 -9.00
N SER A 70 14.50 2.70 -8.40
CA SER A 70 13.51 3.56 -7.74
C SER A 70 12.47 4.09 -8.73
N ASP A 71 12.92 4.56 -9.91
CA ASP A 71 12.04 5.01 -10.99
C ASP A 71 11.13 3.88 -11.50
N GLN A 72 11.62 2.63 -11.53
CA GLN A 72 10.81 1.49 -11.93
C GLN A 72 9.86 0.98 -10.84
N CYS A 73 10.23 1.09 -9.57
CA CYS A 73 9.39 0.69 -8.44
C CYS A 73 8.43 1.79 -7.96
N GLY A 74 8.56 3.03 -8.45
CA GLY A 74 7.74 4.16 -8.01
C GLY A 74 7.97 4.54 -6.54
N ALA A 75 9.04 4.04 -5.92
CA ALA A 75 9.33 4.21 -4.49
C ALA A 75 10.82 4.46 -4.28
N ASP A 76 11.14 5.37 -3.36
CA ASP A 76 12.53 5.66 -2.99
C ASP A 76 13.10 4.55 -2.11
N ILE A 77 13.83 3.64 -2.74
CA ILE A 77 14.54 2.53 -2.09
C ILE A 77 15.75 2.99 -1.27
N SER A 78 16.19 4.24 -1.41
CA SER A 78 17.36 4.77 -0.69
C SER A 78 17.09 5.09 0.79
N ASP A 79 15.84 5.34 1.19
CA ASP A 79 15.47 5.66 2.58
C ASP A 79 15.34 4.40 3.44
N THR A 80 16.47 3.90 3.96
CA THR A 80 16.57 2.67 4.77
C THR A 80 15.81 2.70 6.09
N GLY A 81 15.31 3.85 6.53
CA GLY A 81 14.77 4.03 7.88
C GLY A 81 13.31 3.61 8.05
N ARG A 82 12.50 3.59 6.97
CA ARG A 82 11.04 3.40 7.10
C ARG A 82 10.53 2.20 6.30
N PRO A 83 9.74 1.30 6.91
CA PRO A 83 9.05 0.26 6.16
C PRO A 83 7.97 0.87 5.26
N PRO A 84 7.58 0.16 4.18
CA PRO A 84 6.47 0.60 3.33
C PRO A 84 5.21 0.83 4.18
N ALA A 85 4.49 1.93 3.90
CA ALA A 85 3.25 2.25 4.61
C ALA A 85 2.20 1.15 4.39
N VAL A 86 1.37 0.90 5.41
CA VAL A 86 0.20 0.01 5.28
C VAL A 86 -0.95 0.84 4.71
N VAL A 87 -1.30 0.57 3.46
CA VAL A 87 -2.39 1.20 2.72
C VAL A 87 -3.70 0.49 3.04
N TRP A 88 -3.75 -0.84 3.06
CA TRP A 88 -4.99 -1.58 3.30
C TRP A 88 -5.19 -1.90 4.79
N ASN A 89 -5.55 -0.85 5.52
CA ASN A 89 -6.08 -0.95 6.87
C ASN A 89 -7.62 -0.84 6.87
N GLU A 90 -8.25 -1.13 8.00
CA GLU A 90 -9.72 -1.13 8.15
C GLU A 90 -10.35 0.23 7.79
N TYR A 91 -9.72 1.33 8.21
CA TYR A 91 -10.18 2.69 7.96
C TYR A 91 -10.11 3.05 6.46
N ASN A 92 -8.97 2.78 5.83
CA ASN A 92 -8.75 3.06 4.41
C ASN A 92 -9.66 2.20 3.54
N SER A 93 -9.93 0.95 3.93
CA SER A 93 -10.86 0.06 3.22
C SER A 93 -12.30 0.57 3.30
N PHE A 94 -12.72 1.11 4.47
CA PHE A 94 -14.02 1.76 4.62
C PHE A 94 -14.12 3.05 3.80
N PHE A 95 -13.10 3.89 3.87
CA PHE A 95 -13.05 5.14 3.10
C PHE A 95 -13.09 4.88 1.59
N PHE A 96 -12.37 3.87 1.11
CA PHE A 96 -12.43 3.43 -0.28
C PHE A 96 -13.83 3.00 -0.70
N CYS A 97 -14.50 2.15 0.10
CA CYS A 97 -15.87 1.76 -0.21
C CYS A 97 -16.82 2.97 -0.26
N PHE A 98 -16.64 3.92 0.66
CA PHE A 98 -17.40 5.15 0.69
C PHE A 98 -17.17 6.00 -0.58
N THR A 99 -15.93 6.20 -1.03
CA THR A 99 -15.63 6.99 -2.22
C THR A 99 -16.12 6.34 -3.51
N VAL A 100 -16.09 5.01 -3.60
CA VAL A 100 -16.67 4.25 -4.73
C VAL A 100 -18.18 4.44 -4.81
N VAL A 101 -18.88 4.26 -3.68
CA VAL A 101 -20.36 4.39 -3.64
C VAL A 101 -20.81 5.83 -3.86
N THR A 102 -20.02 6.81 -3.41
CA THR A 102 -20.29 8.24 -3.61
C THR A 102 -19.81 8.79 -4.95
N THR A 103 -19.20 7.96 -5.81
CA THR A 103 -18.63 8.34 -7.12
C THR A 103 -17.50 9.38 -7.05
N ILE A 104 -16.92 9.62 -5.87
CA ILE A 104 -15.77 10.51 -5.69
C ILE A 104 -14.49 9.87 -6.23
N GLY A 105 -14.35 8.55 -6.12
CA GLY A 105 -13.13 7.81 -6.43
C GLY A 105 -13.00 7.29 -7.87
N GLN A 106 -13.64 7.94 -8.86
CA GLN A 106 -13.44 7.64 -10.28
C GLN A 106 -12.23 8.38 -10.86
#